data_AF-A0A1W9L855-F1
#
_entry.id   AF-A0A1W9L855-F1
#
_cell.length_a   1.000
_cell.length_b   1.000
_cell.length_c   1.000
_cell.angle_alpha   90.00
_cell.angle_beta   90.00
_cell.angle_gamma   90.00
#
_symmetry.space_group_name_H-M   'P 1'
#
loop_
_entity.id
_entity.type
_entity.pdbx_description
1 polymer ?
#
loop_
_entity_poly.entity_id
_entity_poly.type
_entity_poly.pdbx_seq_one_letter_code
_entity_poly.pdbx_strand_id
1 'polypeptide(L)' 'MAQALIAQTKPAAYQMAGMSLTKMRAVYQRTGRLPEWERLLVALRTEHARKPRMIEVLDGLEGKRSRILKP' A
#
# COMPACT_ATOMS: atom_id res chain seq x y z
N MET A 1 -2.71 4.35 29.91
CA MET A 1 -3.64 4.64 28.78
C MET A 1 -2.87 4.52 27.46
N ALA A 2 -2.81 3.33 26.84
CA ALA A 2 -2.10 3.12 25.56
C ALA A 2 -3.03 2.58 24.45
N GLN A 3 -4.20 2.06 24.81
CA GLN A 3 -5.14 1.47 23.86
C GLN A 3 -5.81 2.51 22.95
N ALA A 4 -5.93 3.77 23.39
CA ALA A 4 -6.46 4.86 22.57
C ALA A 4 -5.49 5.30 21.46
N LEU A 5 -4.18 5.11 21.61
CA LEU A 5 -3.20 5.38 20.54
C LEU A 5 -3.18 4.24 19.50
N ILE A 6 -3.48 3.02 19.93
CA ILE A 6 -3.61 1.84 19.06
C ILE A 6 -4.92 1.88 18.27
N ALA A 7 -6.03 2.30 18.88
CA ALA A 7 -7.26 2.61 18.14
C ALA A 7 -7.05 3.79 17.16
N GLN A 8 -6.11 4.68 17.49
CA GLN A 8 -5.66 5.78 16.65
C GLN A 8 -4.56 5.42 15.63
N THR A 9 -4.14 4.17 15.46
CA THR A 9 -3.45 3.74 14.22
C THR A 9 -4.44 3.53 13.08
N LYS A 10 -5.55 4.28 13.16
CA LYS A 10 -6.17 5.16 12.17
C LYS A 10 -5.98 4.73 10.72
N PRO A 11 -7.07 4.61 9.94
CA PRO A 11 -7.02 4.69 8.47
C PRO A 11 -6.01 5.70 7.88
N ALA A 12 -5.71 6.80 8.55
CA ALA A 12 -4.66 7.76 8.18
C ALA A 12 -3.26 7.13 8.01
N ALA A 13 -2.87 6.16 8.85
CA ALA A 13 -1.58 5.48 8.72
C ALA A 13 -1.51 4.63 7.44
N TYR A 14 -2.61 3.97 7.08
CA TYR A 14 -2.71 3.21 5.83
C TYR A 14 -2.78 4.13 4.60
N GLN A 15 -3.41 5.30 4.71
CA GLN A 15 -3.40 6.31 3.64
C GLN A 15 -1.99 6.90 3.44
N MET A 16 -1.28 7.22 4.53
CA MET A 16 0.11 7.66 4.45
C MET A 16 1.02 6.59 3.84
N ALA A 17 0.83 5.32 4.22
CA ALA A 17 1.52 4.21 3.60
C ALA A 17 1.23 4.14 2.08
N GLY A 18 -0.03 4.30 1.67
CA GLY A 18 -0.41 4.36 0.25
C GLY A 18 0.24 5.53 -0.51
N MET A 19 0.30 6.73 0.09
CA MET A 19 0.98 7.88 -0.51
C MET A 19 2.49 7.65 -0.65
N SER A 20 3.13 7.09 0.38
CA SER A 20 4.56 6.75 0.35
C SER A 20 4.86 5.69 -0.70
N LEU A 21 4.03 4.65 -0.79
CA LEU A 21 4.17 3.57 -1.77
C LEU A 21 3.93 4.06 -3.21
N THR A 22 3.01 5.01 -3.43
CA THR A 22 2.82 5.65 -4.74
C THR A 22 4.07 6.39 -5.18
N LYS A 23 4.71 7.15 -4.26
CA LYS A 23 5.96 7.86 -4.55
C LYS A 23 7.09 6.88 -4.82
N MET A 24 7.20 5.80 -4.06
CA MET A 24 8.16 4.73 -4.33
C MET A 24 7.95 4.15 -5.72
N ARG A 25 6.72 3.74 -6.08
CA ARG A 25 6.40 3.22 -7.42
C ARG A 25 6.90 4.14 -8.53
N ALA A 26 6.68 5.45 -8.41
CA ALA A 26 7.15 6.43 -9.38
C ALA A 26 8.69 6.49 -9.48
N VAL A 27 9.41 6.35 -8.37
CA VAL A 27 10.88 6.27 -8.35
C VAL A 27 11.39 4.97 -8.97
N TYR A 28 10.78 3.83 -8.64
CA TYR A 28 11.15 2.53 -9.22
C TYR A 28 10.87 2.50 -10.73
N GLN A 29 9.74 3.06 -11.19
CA GLN A 29 9.43 3.24 -12.60
C GLN A 29 10.45 4.12 -13.33
N ARG A 30 10.78 5.28 -12.75
CA ARG A 30 11.77 6.21 -13.34
C ARG A 30 13.18 5.63 -13.41
N THR A 31 13.51 4.72 -12.49
CA THR A 31 14.82 4.07 -12.44
C THR A 31 14.86 2.72 -13.17
N GLY A 32 13.78 2.32 -13.84
CA GLY A 32 13.70 1.05 -14.57
C GLY A 32 13.67 -0.20 -13.67
N ARG A 33 13.53 -0.03 -12.34
CA ARG A 33 13.55 -1.10 -11.33
C ARG A 33 12.15 -1.64 -11.03
N LEU A 34 11.36 -1.84 -12.09
CA LEU A 34 10.03 -2.44 -11.98
C LEU A 34 10.04 -3.85 -11.37
N PRO A 35 10.99 -4.75 -11.70
CA PRO A 35 11.06 -6.08 -11.09
C PRO A 35 11.27 -6.03 -9.56
N GLU A 36 12.08 -5.08 -9.08
CA GLU A 36 12.31 -4.87 -7.65
C GLU A 36 11.05 -4.34 -6.95
N TRP A 37 10.29 -3.48 -7.62
CA TRP A 37 8.99 -3.02 -7.13
C TRP A 37 7.98 -4.16 -6.99
N GLU A 38 7.92 -5.08 -7.95
CA GLU A 38 7.05 -6.26 -7.87
C GLU A 38 7.45 -7.20 -6.73
N ARG A 39 8.75 -7.46 -6.55
CA ARG A 39 9.26 -8.26 -5.43
C ARG A 39 8.92 -7.63 -4.08
N LEU A 40 9.06 -6.31 -3.96
CA LEU A 40 8.70 -5.56 -2.76
C LEU A 40 7.19 -5.67 -2.47
N LEU A 41 6.34 -5.55 -3.49
CA LEU A 41 4.89 -5.72 -3.33
C LEU A 41 4.52 -7.13 -2.86
N VAL A 42 5.13 -8.17 -3.42
CA VAL A 42 4.90 -9.55 -2.99
C VAL A 42 5.33 -9.75 -1.54
N ALA A 43 6.50 -9.26 -1.15
CA ALA A 43 6.97 -9.33 0.23
C ALA A 43 6.01 -8.62 1.20
N LEU A 44 5.56 -7.41 0.86
CA LEU A 44 4.57 -6.64 1.64
C LEU A 44 3.21 -7.36 1.75
N ARG A 45 2.73 -8.01 0.69
CA ARG A 45 1.50 -8.80 0.73
C ARG A 45 1.64 -10.01 1.63
N THR A 46 2.77 -10.70 1.60
CA THR A 46 3.02 -11.86 2.46
C THR A 46 3.16 -11.45 3.93
N GLU A 47 3.91 -10.40 4.22
CA GLU A 47 4.10 -9.87 5.58
C GLU A 47 2.80 -9.36 6.19
N HIS A 48 1.97 -8.73 5.37
CA HIS A 48 0.71 -8.11 5.81
C HIS A 48 -0.54 -8.88 5.34
N ALA A 49 -0.40 -10.16 5.00
CA ALA A 49 -1.50 -11.00 4.51
C ALA A 49 -2.69 -11.06 5.48
N ARG A 50 -2.41 -10.92 6.78
CA ARG A 50 -3.41 -10.93 7.87
C ARG A 50 -4.06 -9.57 8.13
N LYS A 51 -3.71 -8.53 7.36
CA LYS A 51 -4.21 -7.15 7.51
C LYS A 51 -5.01 -6.73 6.26
N PRO A 52 -6.34 -6.96 6.22
CA PRO A 52 -7.15 -6.71 5.02
C PRO A 52 -7.06 -5.26 4.53
N ARG A 53 -7.04 -4.27 5.45
CA ARG A 53 -6.88 -2.85 5.09
C ARG A 53 -5.56 -2.53 4.38
N MET A 54 -4.49 -3.26 4.68
CA MET A 54 -3.20 -3.07 4.03
C MET A 54 -3.21 -3.67 2.63
N ILE A 55 -3.83 -4.85 2.48
CA ILE A 55 -4.05 -5.46 1.16
C ILE A 55 -4.90 -4.55 0.27
N GLU A 56 -5.95 -3.90 0.80
CA GLU A 56 -6.75 -2.93 0.04
C GLU A 56 -5.93 -1.75 -0.50
N VAL A 57 -4.97 -1.25 0.29
CA VAL A 57 -4.05 -0.19 -0.13
C VAL A 57 -3.09 -0.70 -1.21
N LEU A 58 -2.54 -1.90 -1.04
CA LEU A 58 -1.66 -2.54 -2.02
C LEU A 58 -2.39 -2.82 -3.35
N ASP A 59 -3.64 -3.26 -3.31
CA ASP A 59 -4.48 -3.46 -4.50
C ASP A 59 -4.80 -2.13 -5.23
N GLY A 60 -4.99 -1.04 -4.47
CA GLY A 60 -5.14 0.30 -5.03
C GLY A 60 -3.88 0.76 -5.78
N LEU A 61 -2.70 0.41 -5.28
CA LEU A 61 -1.41 0.78 -5.87
C LEU A 61 -1.09 0.03 -7.17
N GLU A 62 -1.53 -1.22 -7.30
CA GLU A 62 -1.40 -2.00 -8.54
C GLU A 62 -2.42 -1.59 -9.61
N GLY A 63 -3.38 -0.70 -9.28
CA GLY A 63 -4.46 -0.33 -10.19
C GLY A 63 -5.48 -1.45 -10.41
N LYS A 64 -5.42 -2.54 -9.62
CA LYS A 64 -6.39 -3.66 -9.68
C LYS A 64 -7.82 -3.23 -9.33
N ARG A 65 -7.99 -2.10 -8.63
CA ARG A 65 -9.28 -1.44 -8.40
C ARG A 65 -9.62 -0.30 -9.37
N SER A 66 -8.73 0.14 -10.26
CA SER A 66 -9.03 1.25 -11.18
C SER A 66 -10.03 0.91 -12.29
N ARG A 67 -10.56 -0.32 -12.33
CA ARG A 67 -11.64 -0.72 -13.25
C ARG A 67 -13.03 -0.76 -12.60
N ILE A 68 -13.15 -0.37 -11.33
CA ILE A 68 -14.45 -0.28 -10.64
C ILE A 68 -14.41 1.02 -9.81
N LEU A 69 -15.26 1.98 -10.17
CA LEU A 69 -15.33 3.37 -9.70
C LEU A 69 -14.40 4.37 -10.43
N LYS A 70 -14.85 4.79 -11.61
CA LYS A 70 -14.94 6.23 -11.89
C LYS A 70 -16.40 6.68 -11.65
N PRO A 71 -16.62 7.94 -11.22
CA PRO A 71 -17.94 8.50 -10.93
C PRO A 71 -18.84 8.57 -12.17
#